data_AF-A0A1F8M0L4-F1
#
_entry.id   AF-A0A1F8M0L4-F1
#
_cell.length_a   1.000
_cell.length_b   1.000
_cell.length_c   1.000
_cell.angle_alpha   90.00
_cell.angle_beta   90.00
_cell.angle_gamma   90.00
#
_symmetry.space_group_name_H-M   'P 1'
#
loop_
_entity.id
_entity.type
_entity.pdbx_description
1 polymer ?
#
loop_
_entity_poly.entity_id
_entity_poly.type
_entity_poly.pdbx_seq_one_letter_code
_entity_poly.pdbx_strand_id
1 'polypeptide(L)' 'MRNSEKESLTVVEAGRRGGLTVLRDRGREFFIQIGAKGQLELRKRYPGMASEWGKKGGRPRKNTLK' A
#
# COMPACT_ATOMS: atom_id res chain seq x y z
N MET A 1 7.38 29.19 -18.15
CA MET A 1 8.37 28.09 -17.99
C MET A 1 7.65 26.90 -17.37
N ARG A 2 7.50 25.79 -18.09
CA ARG A 2 6.94 24.55 -17.53
C ARG A 2 8.12 23.71 -17.07
N ASN A 3 8.44 23.76 -15.78
CA ASN A 3 9.46 22.88 -15.21
C ASN A 3 8.95 21.44 -15.33
N SER A 4 9.47 20.75 -16.33
CA SER A 4 9.29 19.33 -16.61
C SER A 4 10.43 18.55 -15.96
N GLU A 5 10.68 18.80 -14.68
CA GLU A 5 11.37 17.83 -13.85
C GLU A 5 10.26 16.99 -13.25
N LYS A 6 9.96 15.86 -13.90
CA LYS A 6 9.13 14.83 -13.30
C LYS A 6 9.89 14.38 -12.05
N GLU A 7 9.61 14.99 -10.91
CA GLU A 7 10.06 14.50 -9.62
C GLU A 7 9.76 13.01 -9.62
N SER A 8 10.82 12.20 -9.56
CA SER A 8 10.72 10.76 -9.70
C SER A 8 9.84 10.27 -8.57
N LEU A 9 8.55 10.04 -8.87
CA LEU A 9 7.55 9.69 -7.88
C LEU A 9 7.97 8.36 -7.27
N THR A 10 8.47 8.41 -6.04
CA THR A 10 8.89 7.21 -5.34
C THR A 10 7.65 6.34 -5.09
N VAL A 11 7.82 5.02 -5.01
CA VAL A 11 6.70 4.09 -4.74
C VAL A 11 6.00 4.43 -3.41
N VAL A 12 6.77 4.94 -2.43
CA VAL A 12 6.24 5.38 -1.14
C VAL A 12 5.35 6.62 -1.33
N GLU A 13 5.83 7.62 -2.07
CA GLU A 13 5.07 8.85 -2.32
C GLU A 13 3.83 8.58 -3.18
N ALA A 14 3.94 7.70 -4.18
CA ALA A 14 2.82 7.22 -4.98
C ALA A 14 1.75 6.53 -4.11
N GLY A 15 2.18 5.64 -3.21
CA GLY A 15 1.28 4.93 -2.30
C GLY A 15 0.59 5.88 -1.31
N ARG A 16 1.33 6.83 -0.74
CA ARG A 16 0.79 7.86 0.15
C ARG A 16 -0.27 8.71 -0.56
N ARG A 17 0.07 9.25 -1.73
CA ARG A 17 -0.86 10.08 -2.52
C ARG A 17 -2.11 9.31 -2.90
N GLY A 18 -1.97 8.07 -3.38
CA GLY A 18 -3.11 7.21 -3.72
C GLY A 18 -4.03 6.94 -2.52
N GLY A 19 -3.45 6.63 -1.35
CA GLY A 19 -4.20 6.43 -0.11
C GLY A 19 -4.97 7.68 0.33
N LEU A 20 -4.32 8.85 0.27
CA LEU A 20 -4.96 10.14 0.60
C LEU A 20 -6.09 10.49 -0.38
N THR A 21 -5.92 10.22 -1.67
CA THR A 21 -6.99 10.39 -2.65
C THR A 21 -8.19 9.51 -2.33
N VAL A 22 -7.97 8.22 -2.05
CA VAL A 22 -9.07 7.31 -1.68
C VAL A 22 -9.77 7.76 -0.39
N LEU A 23 -8.99 8.19 0.61
CA LEU A 23 -9.54 8.68 1.87
C LEU A 23 -10.41 9.93 1.67
N ARG A 24 -9.98 10.86 0.81
CA ARG A 24 -10.71 12.08 0.49
C ARG A 24 -11.98 11.80 -0.32
N ASP A 25 -11.87 10.98 -1.36
CA ASP A 25 -12.96 10.75 -2.32
C ASP A 25 -14.02 9.76 -1.81
N ARG A 26 -13.63 8.75 -1.03
CA ARG A 26 -14.53 7.68 -0.56
C ARG A 26 -14.78 7.71 0.95
N GLY A 27 -13.99 8.49 1.69
CA GLY A 27 -14.12 8.62 3.14
C GLY A 27 -13.38 7.54 3.93
N ARG A 28 -13.37 7.75 5.26
CA ARG A 28 -12.65 6.90 6.23
C ARG A 28 -13.19 5.47 6.30
N GLU A 29 -14.50 5.32 6.29
CA GLU A 29 -15.19 4.02 6.34
C GLU A 29 -14.71 3.11 5.20
N PHE A 30 -14.70 3.64 3.97
CA PHE A 30 -14.23 2.89 2.81
C PHE A 30 -12.75 2.52 2.93
N PHE A 31 -11.91 3.45 3.38
CA PHE A 31 -10.47 3.21 3.57
C PHE A 31 -10.21 2.06 4.56
N ILE A 32 -10.95 2.02 5.67
CA ILE A 32 -10.86 0.93 6.66
C ILE A 32 -11.32 -0.39 6.05
N GLN A 33 -12.45 -0.40 5.34
CA GLN A 33 -13.00 -1.61 4.72
C GLN A 33 -12.04 -2.24 3.70
N ILE A 34 -11.44 -1.43 2.81
CA ILE A 34 -10.49 -1.96 1.82
C ILE A 34 -9.21 -2.50 2.47
N GLY A 35 -8.75 -1.86 3.55
CA GLY A 35 -7.60 -2.34 4.32
C GLY A 35 -7.86 -3.70 4.97
N ALA A 36 -9.02 -3.84 5.63
CA ALA A 36 -9.45 -5.10 6.23
C ALA A 36 -9.60 -6.22 5.19
N LYS A 37 -10.23 -5.93 4.05
CA LYS A 37 -10.38 -6.89 2.95
C LYS A 37 -9.04 -7.33 2.38
N GLY A 38 -8.10 -6.39 2.19
CA GLY A 38 -6.74 -6.69 1.74
C GLY A 38 -5.99 -7.61 2.71
N GLN A 39 -6.10 -7.36 4.02
CA GLN A 39 -5.49 -8.22 5.05
C GLN A 39 -6.13 -9.60 5.12
N LEU A 40 -7.45 -9.70 4.96
CA LEU A 40 -8.14 -11.00 4.92
C LEU A 40 -7.64 -11.85 3.76
N GLU A 41 -7.55 -11.27 2.55
CA GLU A 41 -7.04 -11.97 1.37
C GLU A 41 -5.57 -12.36 1.53
N LEU A 42 -4.76 -11.48 2.14
CA LEU A 42 -3.37 -11.76 2.45
C LEU A 42 -3.23 -12.96 3.39
N ARG A 43 -4.05 -13.03 4.44
CA ARG A 43 -4.06 -14.12 5.42
C ARG A 43 -4.52 -15.44 4.80
N LYS A 44 -5.48 -15.40 3.87
CA LYS A 44 -5.92 -16.59 3.10
C LYS A 44 -4.79 -17.14 2.24
N ARG A 45 -4.08 -16.27 1.53
CA ARG A 45 -3.00 -16.68 0.61
C ARG A 45 -1.70 -17.04 1.34
N TYR A 46 -1.42 -16.40 2.46
CA TYR A 46 -0.19 -16.58 3.24
C TYR A 46 -0.53 -16.76 4.73
N PRO A 47 -1.03 -17.95 5.12
CA PRO A 47 -1.31 -18.24 6.51
C PRO A 47 -0.03 -18.11 7.36
N GLY A 48 -0.13 -17.46 8.52
CA GLY A 48 1.00 -17.26 9.44
C GLY A 48 1.97 -16.12 9.09
N MET A 49 2.04 -15.66 7.84
CA MET A 49 3.00 -14.62 7.43
C MET A 49 2.60 -13.19 7.83
N ALA A 50 1.32 -12.95 8.15
CA ALA A 50 0.85 -11.61 8.50
C ALA A 50 1.56 -11.02 9.75
N SER A 51 1.84 -11.85 10.75
CA SER A 51 2.58 -11.44 11.95
C SER A 51 4.03 -11.09 11.62
N GLU A 52 4.71 -11.96 10.87
CA GLU A 52 6.10 -11.78 10.46
C GLU A 52 6.30 -10.54 9.58
N TRP A 53 5.36 -10.27 8.69
CA TRP A 53 5.39 -9.07 7.87
C TRP A 53 5.00 -7.81 8.64
N GLY A 54 4.06 -7.89 9.58
CA GLY A 54 3.75 -6.79 10.50
C GLY A 54 5.00 -6.30 11.23
N LYS A 55 5.80 -7.22 11.78
CA LYS A 55 7.10 -6.90 12.42
C LYS A 55 8.11 -6.24 11.47
N LYS A 56 8.04 -6.57 10.17
CA LYS A 56 8.92 -6.01 9.12
C LYS A 56 8.39 -4.71 8.51
N GLY A 57 7.35 -4.11 9.09
CA GLY A 57 6.76 -2.87 8.58
C GLY A 57 5.84 -3.07 7.37
N GLY A 58 5.37 -4.30 7.15
CA GLY A 58 4.46 -4.66 6.07
C GLY A 58 4.97 -5.82 5.23
N ARG A 59 4.18 -6.18 4.21
CA ARG A 59 4.54 -7.24 3.27
C ARG A 59 5.83 -6.84 2.54
N PRO A 60 6.86 -7.70 2.50
CA PRO A 60 8.06 -7.47 1.71
C PRO A 60 7.70 -7.19 0.26
N ARG A 61 8.38 -6.21 -0.34
CA ARG A 61 8.21 -5.93 -1.77
C ARG A 61 8.65 -7.19 -2.54
N LYS A 62 7.90 -7.55 -3.59
CA LYS A 62 8.41 -8.47 -4.60
C LYS A 62 9.54 -7.74 -5.31
N ASN A 63 10.79 -7.93 -4.88
CA ASN A 63 11.94 -7.67 -5.73
C ASN A 63 13.11 -8.57 -5.33
N THR A 64 13.06 -9.80 -5.86
CA THR A 64 14.21 -10.67 -6.16
C THR A 64 13.67 -11.85 -6.97
N LEU A 65 13.19 -11.58 -8.18
CA LEU A 65 13.46 -12.52 -9.27
C LEU A 65 14.79 -12.03 -9.82
N LYS A 66 15.88 -12.71 -9.43
CA LYS A 66 17.18 -12.59 -10.06
C LYS A 66 17.16 -13.44 -11.33
#